data_AF-A0A6J4YY11-F1
#
_entry.id   AF-A0A6J4YY11-F1
#
_cell.length_a   1.000
_cell.length_b   1.000
_cell.length_c   1.000
_cell.angle_alpha   90.00
_cell.angle_beta   90.00
_cell.angle_gamma   90.00
#
_symmetry.space_group_name_H-M   'P 1'
#
loop_
_entity.id
_entity.type
_entity.pdbx_description
1 polymer ?
#
loop_
_entity_poly.entity_id
_entity_poly.type
_entity_poly.pdbx_seq_one_letter_code
_entity_poly.pdbx_strand_id
1 'polypeptide(L)' 'MDIDHLRARFPDENACRTFFEFIIWRNGRVCPHCDCSKSYRISGQSSRPGLYECDKCKRQFTVTTLTPMHSTKLPLWKW' A
#
# COMPACT_ATOMS: atom_id res chain seq x y z
N MET A 1 -10.45 -7.82 23.72
CA MET A 1 -9.58 -7.07 22.80
C MET A 1 -10.46 -6.64 21.64
N ASP A 2 -10.78 -5.34 21.61
CA ASP A 2 -11.93 -4.81 20.88
C ASP A 2 -11.55 -4.54 19.42
N ILE A 3 -11.86 -5.49 18.54
CA ILE A 3 -11.61 -5.40 17.09
C ILE A 3 -12.47 -4.29 16.45
N ASP A 4 -13.53 -3.83 17.14
CA ASP A 4 -14.48 -2.83 16.68
C ASP A 4 -13.88 -1.40 16.66
N HIS A 5 -12.99 -1.08 17.60
CA HIS A 5 -12.39 0.25 17.72
C HIS A 5 -11.45 0.60 16.55
N LEU A 6 -10.83 -0.40 15.91
CA LEU A 6 -9.99 -0.22 14.72
C LEU A 6 -10.83 0.03 13.46
N ARG A 7 -11.99 -0.64 13.36
CA ARG A 7 -12.97 -0.42 12.28
C ARG A 7 -13.55 1.00 12.31
N ALA A 8 -13.76 1.54 13.50
CA ALA A 8 -14.21 2.94 13.67
C ALA A 8 -13.15 3.97 13.26
N ARG A 9 -11.86 3.62 13.36
CA ARG A 9 -10.73 4.52 13.07
C ARG A 9 -10.32 4.51 11.59
N PHE A 10 -10.61 3.43 10.87
CA PHE A 10 -10.33 3.29 9.45
C PHE A 10 -11.52 2.63 8.72
N PRO A 11 -12.62 3.37 8.50
CA PRO A 11 -13.76 2.87 7.72
C PRO A 11 -13.39 2.61 6.25
N ASP A 12 -12.38 3.33 5.75
CA ASP A 12 -11.92 3.25 4.36
C ASP A 12 -10.56 2.53 4.26
N GLU A 13 -10.50 1.48 3.45
CA GLU A 13 -9.24 0.82 3.08
C GLU A 13 -8.21 1.81 2.51
N ASN A 14 -8.68 2.89 1.87
CA ASN A 14 -7.82 3.92 1.31
C ASN A 14 -7.11 4.76 2.39
N ALA A 15 -7.77 5.01 3.52
CA ALA A 15 -7.18 5.70 4.66
C ALA A 15 -6.10 4.85 5.33
N CYS A 16 -6.38 3.55 5.53
CA CYS A 16 -5.36 2.59 5.98
C CYS A 16 -4.15 2.58 5.03
N ARG A 17 -4.37 2.51 3.71
CA ARG A 17 -3.27 2.53 2.73
C ARG A 17 -2.41 3.78 2.87
N THR A 18 -3.03 4.96 2.90
CA THR A 18 -2.30 6.22 3.05
C THR A 18 -1.46 6.24 4.34
N PHE A 19 -1.99 5.69 5.43
CA PHE A 19 -1.27 5.56 6.70
C PHE A 19 -0.07 4.60 6.59
N PHE A 20 -0.26 3.43 5.99
CA PHE A 20 0.85 2.49 5.73
C PHE A 20 1.88 3.09 4.78
N GLU A 21 1.46 3.84 3.75
CA GLU A 21 2.35 4.52 2.82
C GLU A 21 3.23 5.53 3.57
N PHE A 22 2.63 6.27 4.51
CA PHE A 22 3.34 7.20 5.36
C PHE A 22 4.36 6.51 6.29
N ILE A 23 4.03 5.34 6.84
CA ILE A 23 4.92 4.60 7.75
C ILE A 23 6.04 3.89 6.98
N ILE A 24 5.68 3.08 5.98
CA ILE A 24 6.62 2.23 5.24
C ILE A 24 7.53 3.08 4.36
N TRP A 25 6.99 4.08 3.68
CA TRP A 25 7.75 4.93 2.78
C TRP A 25 8.15 6.27 3.40
N ARG A 26 8.20 6.34 4.74
CA ARG A 26 8.69 7.52 5.47
C ARG A 26 10.06 7.99 5.01
N ASN A 27 10.94 7.03 4.70
CA ASN A 27 12.32 7.27 4.24
C ASN A 27 12.47 7.27 2.71
N GLY A 28 11.36 7.16 1.97
CA GLY A 28 11.36 7.07 0.52
C GLY A 28 10.71 5.78 0.03
N ARG A 29 10.13 5.87 -1.17
CA ARG A 29 9.52 4.72 -1.86
C ARG A 29 10.61 3.93 -2.54
N VAL A 30 10.74 2.65 -2.21
CA VAL A 30 11.67 1.73 -2.86
C VAL A 30 10.89 0.60 -3.49
N CYS A 31 11.18 0.30 -4.76
CA CYS A 31 10.55 -0.81 -5.46
C CYS A 31 11.02 -2.13 -4.87
N PRO A 32 10.11 -2.98 -4.35
CA PRO A 32 10.51 -4.19 -3.66
C PRO A 32 10.96 -5.31 -4.62
N HIS A 33 10.88 -5.09 -5.94
CA HIS A 33 11.39 -6.02 -6.96
C HIS A 33 12.80 -5.73 -7.44
N CYS A 34 13.22 -4.46 -7.44
CA CYS A 34 14.49 -4.05 -8.08
C CYS A 34 15.28 -3.01 -7.28
N ASP A 35 14.81 -2.69 -6.06
CA ASP A 35 15.40 -1.73 -5.12
C ASP A 35 15.52 -0.29 -5.67
N CYS A 36 14.81 0.03 -6.74
CA CYS A 36 14.85 1.38 -7.31
C CYS A 36 13.99 2.34 -6.48
N SER A 37 14.54 3.50 -6.14
CA SER A 37 13.86 4.56 -5.41
C SER A 37 12.92 5.42 -6.28
N LYS A 38 12.98 5.23 -7.61
CA LYS A 38 12.15 5.96 -8.58
C LYS A 38 10.91 5.13 -8.94
N SER A 39 9.76 5.66 -8.56
CA SER A 39 8.45 5.09 -8.85
C SER A 39 7.42 6.19 -9.08
N TYR A 40 6.50 5.99 -10.01
CA TYR A 40 5.40 6.89 -10.30
C TYR A 40 4.11 6.35 -9.71
N ARG A 41 3.26 7.25 -9.21
CA ARG A 41 1.93 6.88 -8.72
C ARG A 41 0.99 6.71 -9.91
N ILE A 42 0.41 5.52 -10.07
CA ILE A 42 -0.64 5.27 -11.04
C ILE A 42 -1.97 5.63 -10.38
N SER A 43 -2.60 6.71 -10.86
CA SER A 43 -3.91 7.16 -10.39
C SER A 43 -4.83 7.25 -11.61
N GLY A 44 -5.74 6.29 -11.75
CA GLY A 44 -6.71 6.27 -12.85
C GLY A 44 -8.04 5.69 -12.39
N GLN A 45 -9.15 6.05 -13.04
CA GLN A 45 -10.49 5.56 -12.67
C GLN A 45 -10.60 4.03 -12.69
N SER A 46 -9.91 3.37 -13.64
CA SER A 46 -9.84 1.90 -13.72
C SER A 46 -8.67 1.29 -12.95
N SER A 47 -7.81 2.12 -12.35
CA SER A 47 -6.64 1.65 -11.60
C SER A 47 -6.96 1.55 -10.12
N ARG A 48 -6.43 0.51 -9.47
CA ARG A 48 -6.60 0.33 -8.03
C ARG A 48 -5.90 1.48 -7.29
N PRO A 49 -6.52 2.08 -6.27
CA PRO A 49 -5.89 3.18 -5.53
C PRO A 49 -4.63 2.71 -4.79
N GLY A 50 -3.58 3.51 -4.79
CA GLY A 50 -2.30 3.18 -4.15
C GLY A 50 -1.39 2.27 -4.99
N LEU A 51 -1.62 2.22 -6.30
CA LEU A 51 -0.76 1.52 -7.25
C LEU A 51 0.41 2.42 -7.66
N TYR A 52 1.61 1.86 -7.62
CA TYR A 52 2.84 2.52 -8.01
C TYR A 52 3.54 1.71 -9.08
N GLU A 53 4.11 2.36 -10.06
CA GLU A 53 4.89 1.73 -11.11
C GLU A 53 6.36 2.13 -10.97
N CYS A 54 7.25 1.14 -10.96
CA CYS A 54 8.68 1.42 -10.94
C CYS A 54 9.17 1.92 -12.30
N ASP A 55 10.01 2.95 -12.29
CA ASP A 55 10.61 3.50 -13.51
C ASP A 55 11.52 2.48 -14.23
N LYS A 56 12.28 1.70 -13.45
CA LYS A 56 13.31 0.78 -13.94
C LYS A 56 12.75 -0.55 -14.43
N CYS A 57 11.94 -1.22 -13.60
CA CYS A 57 11.42 -2.55 -13.93
C CYS A 57 10.00 -2.53 -14.53
N LYS A 58 9.35 -1.36 -14.59
CA LYS A 58 7.96 -1.18 -15.08
C LYS A 58 6.94 -2.09 -14.40
N ARG A 59 7.27 -2.64 -13.23
CA ARG A 59 6.36 -3.46 -12.44
C ARG A 59 5.52 -2.58 -11.54
N GLN A 60 4.26 -2.97 -11.41
CA GLN A 60 3.30 -2.35 -10.52
C GLN A 60 3.40 -2.98 -9.14
N PHE A 61 3.45 -2.14 -8.11
CA PHE A 61 3.47 -2.56 -6.72
C PHE A 61 2.64 -1.57 -5.88
N THR A 62 2.19 -2.03 -4.73
CA THR A 62 1.48 -1.24 -3.73
C THR A 62 2.27 -1.25 -2.43
N VAL A 63 1.85 -0.43 -1.46
CA VAL A 63 2.38 -0.48 -0.09
C VAL A 63 2.23 -1.85 0.56
N THR A 64 1.26 -2.64 0.11
CA THR A 64 1.05 -4.01 0.59
C THR A 64 1.90 -5.04 -0.15
N THR A 65 2.45 -4.75 -1.33
CA THR A 65 3.23 -5.73 -2.10
C THR A 65 4.44 -6.22 -1.30
N LEU A 66 4.62 -7.55 -1.24
CA LEU A 66 5.68 -8.22 -0.45
C LEU A 66 5.57 -8.05 1.09
N THR A 67 4.45 -7.53 1.58
CA THR A 67 4.09 -7.62 3.00
C THR A 67 3.15 -8.83 3.21
N PRO A 68 3.05 -9.38 4.43
CA PRO A 68 2.09 -10.45 4.71
C PRO A 68 0.62 -10.02 4.45
N MET A 69 0.35 -8.70 4.45
CA MET A 69 -0.93 -8.12 4.06
C MET A 69 -1.28 -8.37 2.58
N HIS A 70 -0.29 -8.59 1.71
CA HIS A 70 -0.52 -8.92 0.29
C HIS A 70 -1.21 -10.28 0.12
N SER A 71 -0.81 -11.25 0.95
CA SER A 71 -1.23 -12.64 0.78
C SER A 71 -2.50 -12.97 1.55
N THR A 72 -2.89 -12.14 2.52
CA THR A 72 -4.16 -12.29 3.21
C THR A 72 -5.26 -11.54 2.49
N LYS A 73 -6.37 -12.25 2.25
CA LYS A 73 -7.65 -11.64 1.84
C LYS A 73 -8.34 -10.88 2.98
N LEU A 74 -7.60 -10.61 4.05
CA LEU A 74 -8.08 -9.86 5.20
C LEU A 74 -8.08 -8.37 4.85
N PRO A 75 -9.12 -7.64 5.26
CA PRO A 75 -9.14 -6.21 5.02
C PRO A 75 -8.08 -5.53 5.89
N LEU A 76 -7.50 -4.45 5.36
CA LEU A 76 -6.32 -3.77 5.92
C LEU A 76 -6.48 -3.31 7.38
N TRP A 77 -7.70 -3.02 7.83
CA TRP A 77 -8.01 -2.62 9.21
C TRP A 77 -7.82 -3.74 10.26
N LYS A 78 -7.62 -4.98 9.81
CA LYS A 78 -7.44 -6.15 10.68
C LYS A 78 -5.96 -6.47 10.99
N TRP A 79 -5.04 -5.73 10.38
CA TRP A 79 -3.59 -5.84 10.57
C TRP A 79 -3.07 -4.65 11.39
#